data_AF-A0A2S6R1T4-F1
#
_entry.id   AF-A0A2S6R1T4-F1
#
_cell.length_a   1.000
_cell.length_b   1.000
_cell.length_c   1.000
_cell.angle_alpha   90.00
_cell.angle_beta   90.00
_cell.angle_gamma   90.00
#
_symmetry.space_group_name_H-M   'P 1'
#
loop_
_entity.id
_entity.type
_entity.pdbx_description
1 polymer ?
#
loop_
_entity_poly.entity_id
_entity_poly.type
_entity_poly.pdbx_seq_one_letter_code
_entity_poly.pdbx_strand_id
1 'polypeptide(L)'
;ALRVSVLSSLRHNDFTDGARELFDCAAQGRIDAFFLGGAQIDGKANVNLVGLGDYADLDVRFPGSYGSAYLYFLIPRVILFRPEHSRRVLVPKVDFISAPGTSPPDIYRPGGPYALVTERCVFSFERGKGRFSLQSVHAGETAASIKENTGFEYDCPAEVPETAPPSAETLALIRGAVGADIAEIYPKFAREVLVLPIIVR
;
A
#
# COMPACT_ATOMS: atom_id res chain seq x y z
N ALA A 1 8.52 -22.00 -0.58
CA ALA A 1 9.00 -21.06 -1.62
C ALA A 1 8.06 -19.85 -1.64
N LEU A 2 8.58 -18.64 -1.85
CA LEU A 2 7.76 -17.43 -2.00
C LEU A 2 6.90 -17.55 -3.26
N ARG A 3 5.63 -17.15 -3.17
CA ARG A 3 4.71 -17.01 -4.31
C ARG A 3 4.18 -15.59 -4.34
N VAL A 4 4.04 -15.04 -5.54
CA VAL A 4 3.53 -13.68 -5.76
C VAL A 4 2.44 -13.77 -6.81
N SER A 5 1.23 -13.32 -6.45
CA SER A 5 0.12 -13.23 -7.38
C SER A 5 -0.12 -11.76 -7.75
N VAL A 6 -0.07 -11.44 -9.04
CA VAL A 6 -0.38 -10.12 -9.58
C VAL A 6 -1.86 -10.11 -9.94
N LEU A 7 -2.65 -9.37 -9.15
CA LEU A 7 -4.08 -9.24 -9.41
C LEU A 7 -4.32 -8.71 -10.82
N SER A 8 -5.30 -9.29 -11.51
CA SER A 8 -5.67 -9.01 -12.91
C SER A 8 -4.70 -9.55 -13.98
N SER A 9 -3.53 -10.09 -13.64
CA SER A 9 -2.68 -10.81 -14.62
C SER A 9 -3.31 -12.13 -15.03
N LEU A 10 -3.29 -12.47 -16.31
CA LEU A 10 -3.70 -13.79 -16.81
C LEU A 10 -2.57 -14.82 -16.64
N ARG A 11 -1.32 -14.36 -16.53
CA ARG A 11 -0.12 -15.21 -16.48
C ARG A 11 0.45 -15.40 -15.09
N HIS A 12 0.28 -14.39 -14.23
CA HIS A 12 0.91 -14.30 -12.91
C HIS A 12 -0.12 -14.23 -11.79
N ASN A 13 -1.34 -14.73 -12.02
CA ASN A 13 -2.37 -14.88 -11.01
C ASN A 13 -2.65 -16.37 -10.79
N ASP A 14 -2.30 -16.87 -9.61
CA ASP A 14 -2.46 -18.27 -9.25
C ASP A 14 -3.92 -18.62 -8.87
N PHE A 15 -4.80 -17.62 -8.74
CA PHE A 15 -6.20 -17.83 -8.43
C PHE A 15 -6.99 -18.24 -9.68
N THR A 16 -7.54 -19.44 -9.64
CA THR A 16 -8.33 -20.05 -10.73
C THR A 16 -9.81 -19.71 -10.64
N ASP A 17 -10.27 -19.34 -9.45
CA ASP A 17 -11.66 -18.98 -9.17
C ASP A 17 -11.81 -17.49 -8.78
N GLY A 18 -10.88 -16.68 -9.28
CA GLY A 18 -10.91 -15.22 -9.17
C GLY A 18 -10.87 -14.73 -7.72
N ALA A 19 -11.63 -13.67 -7.44
CA ALA A 19 -11.58 -12.99 -6.14
C ALA A 19 -12.11 -13.85 -4.98
N ARG A 20 -12.99 -14.83 -5.24
CA ARG A 20 -13.51 -15.72 -4.18
C ARG A 20 -12.36 -16.51 -3.56
N GLU A 21 -11.52 -17.11 -4.39
CA GLU A 21 -10.34 -17.87 -3.94
C GLU A 21 -9.35 -17.01 -3.15
N LEU A 22 -9.18 -15.73 -3.53
CA LEU A 22 -8.37 -14.77 -2.76
C LEU A 22 -8.90 -14.59 -1.33
N PHE A 23 -10.21 -14.41 -1.16
CA PHE A 23 -10.82 -14.25 0.16
C PHE A 23 -10.75 -15.54 0.97
N ASP A 24 -10.97 -16.70 0.35
CA ASP A 24 -10.82 -18.01 1.02
C ASP A 24 -9.38 -18.23 1.49
N CYS A 25 -8.38 -17.89 0.66
CA CYS A 25 -6.98 -17.98 1.05
C CYS A 25 -6.63 -17.04 2.21
N ALA A 26 -7.15 -15.81 2.21
CA ALA A 26 -6.98 -14.88 3.32
C ALA A 26 -7.60 -15.43 4.62
N ALA A 27 -8.82 -15.98 4.54
CA ALA A 27 -9.53 -16.58 5.67
C ALA A 27 -8.79 -17.79 6.25
N GLN A 28 -8.14 -18.57 5.39
CA GLN A 28 -7.33 -19.73 5.76
C GLN A 28 -5.91 -19.36 6.24
N GLY A 29 -5.55 -18.07 6.28
CA GLY A 29 -4.21 -17.62 6.69
C GLY A 29 -3.11 -17.96 5.66
N ARG A 30 -3.47 -18.15 4.39
CA ARG A 30 -2.55 -18.57 3.32
C ARG A 30 -1.91 -17.38 2.57
N ILE A 31 -2.13 -16.16 3.05
CA ILE A 31 -1.57 -14.93 2.48
C ILE A 31 -0.79 -14.20 3.56
N ASP A 32 0.52 -14.13 3.38
CA ASP A 32 1.41 -13.53 4.38
C ASP A 32 1.55 -12.00 4.24
N ALA A 33 1.30 -11.46 3.05
CA ALA A 33 1.42 -10.03 2.76
C ALA A 33 0.48 -9.59 1.63
N PHE A 34 0.02 -8.34 1.70
CA PHE A 34 -0.87 -7.75 0.69
C PHE A 34 -0.61 -6.27 0.54
N PHE A 35 -0.66 -5.75 -0.69
CA PHE A 35 -0.50 -4.34 -0.97
C PHE A 35 -1.86 -3.67 -1.14
N LEU A 36 -2.12 -2.60 -0.39
CA LEU A 36 -3.39 -1.89 -0.40
C LEU A 36 -3.18 -0.39 -0.66
N GLY A 37 -3.80 0.13 -1.71
CA GLY A 37 -3.86 1.57 -1.96
C GLY A 37 -4.90 2.28 -1.09
N GLY A 38 -4.80 3.60 -0.98
CA GLY A 38 -5.78 4.45 -0.30
C GLY A 38 -5.95 5.79 -1.02
N ALA A 39 -7.18 6.30 -1.10
CA ALA A 39 -7.43 7.65 -1.60
C ALA A 39 -7.17 8.70 -0.50
N GLN A 40 -7.52 8.36 0.75
CA GLN A 40 -6.97 9.00 1.95
C GLN A 40 -6.44 7.91 2.90
N ILE A 41 -5.41 8.25 3.67
CA ILE A 41 -4.83 7.44 4.73
C ILE A 41 -4.58 8.37 5.93
N ASP A 42 -5.01 7.96 7.14
CA ASP A 42 -4.76 8.72 8.37
C ASP A 42 -3.69 8.11 9.27
N GLY A 43 -3.31 8.81 10.35
CA GLY A 43 -2.24 8.40 11.27
C GLY A 43 -2.53 7.13 12.08
N LYS A 44 -3.79 6.66 12.10
CA LYS A 44 -4.18 5.37 12.68
C LYS A 44 -4.22 4.25 11.63
N ALA A 45 -3.71 4.53 10.44
CA ALA A 45 -3.73 3.67 9.27
C ALA A 45 -5.15 3.28 8.80
N ASN A 46 -6.15 4.13 9.07
CA ASN A 46 -7.45 3.98 8.41
C ASN A 46 -7.31 4.37 6.94
N VAL A 47 -8.04 3.66 6.09
CA VAL A 47 -8.01 3.88 4.64
C VAL A 47 -9.40 4.30 4.17
N ASN A 48 -9.45 5.34 3.33
CA ASN A 48 -10.64 5.73 2.59
C ASN A 48 -10.52 5.34 1.12
N LEU A 49 -11.50 4.60 0.64
CA LEU A 49 -11.70 4.24 -0.77
C LEU A 49 -13.12 4.58 -1.23
N VAL A 50 -13.94 5.24 -0.41
CA VAL A 50 -15.36 5.49 -0.67
C VAL A 50 -15.60 6.89 -1.22
N GLY A 51 -15.11 7.93 -0.56
CA GLY A 51 -15.32 9.29 -1.05
C GLY A 51 -15.04 10.36 -0.02
N LEU A 52 -15.22 11.62 -0.43
CA LEU A 52 -15.04 12.80 0.40
C LEU A 52 -16.40 13.41 0.76
N GLY A 53 -16.48 14.08 1.91
CA GLY A 53 -17.71 14.64 2.46
C GLY A 53 -18.49 13.66 3.34
N ASP A 54 -19.71 14.04 3.69
CA ASP A 54 -20.54 13.29 4.63
C ASP A 54 -21.24 12.11 3.95
N TYR A 55 -20.97 10.90 4.44
CA TYR A 55 -21.66 9.70 3.95
C TYR A 55 -23.15 9.72 4.37
N ALA A 56 -24.12 9.42 3.51
CA ALA A 56 -24.00 8.83 2.17
C ALA A 56 -24.00 9.84 1.00
N ASP A 57 -24.17 11.14 1.27
CA ASP A 57 -24.25 12.20 0.25
C ASP A 57 -22.85 12.82 0.02
N LEU A 58 -22.00 12.06 -0.67
CA LEU A 58 -20.59 12.39 -0.84
C LEU A 58 -20.38 13.46 -1.93
N ASP A 59 -19.57 14.47 -1.64
CA ASP A 59 -19.14 15.49 -2.61
C ASP A 59 -18.32 14.88 -3.75
N VAL A 60 -17.48 13.89 -3.42
CA VAL A 60 -16.61 13.18 -4.38
C VAL A 60 -16.70 11.69 -4.13
N ARG A 61 -16.97 10.90 -5.18
CA ARG A 61 -17.05 9.44 -5.12
C ARG A 61 -15.76 8.78 -5.63
N PHE A 62 -15.19 7.90 -4.81
CA PHE A 62 -14.06 7.02 -5.17
C PHE A 62 -14.55 5.64 -5.66
N PRO A 63 -13.67 4.73 -6.11
CA PRO A 63 -14.09 3.42 -6.65
C PRO A 63 -14.85 2.51 -5.65
N GLY A 64 -14.65 2.65 -4.34
CA GLY A 64 -15.32 1.88 -3.28
C GLY A 64 -14.38 0.94 -2.49
N SER A 65 -14.87 0.46 -1.35
CA SER A 65 -14.09 -0.34 -0.39
C SER A 65 -13.70 -1.74 -0.89
N TYR A 66 -14.49 -2.33 -1.79
CA TYR A 66 -14.36 -3.74 -2.19
C TYR A 66 -14.17 -4.65 -0.95
N GLY A 67 -13.26 -5.62 -1.00
CA GLY A 67 -12.91 -6.47 0.14
C GLY A 67 -11.81 -5.93 1.05
N SER A 68 -11.47 -4.63 0.99
CA SER A 68 -10.33 -4.07 1.74
C SER A 68 -10.44 -4.31 3.24
N ALA A 69 -11.60 -4.07 3.87
CA ALA A 69 -11.79 -4.34 5.29
C ALA A 69 -11.52 -5.81 5.66
N TYR A 70 -12.00 -6.74 4.85
CA TYR A 70 -11.82 -8.18 5.09
C TYR A 70 -10.35 -8.59 5.02
N LEU A 71 -9.65 -8.22 3.94
CA LEU A 71 -8.23 -8.52 3.78
C LEU A 71 -7.38 -7.82 4.85
N TYR A 72 -7.73 -6.59 5.21
CA TYR A 72 -7.02 -5.80 6.22
C TYR A 72 -7.21 -6.31 7.65
N PHE A 73 -8.22 -7.13 7.90
CA PHE A 73 -8.41 -7.79 9.18
C PHE A 73 -7.62 -9.09 9.29
N LEU A 74 -7.39 -9.79 8.18
CA LEU A 74 -6.91 -11.16 8.18
C LEU A 74 -5.43 -11.27 7.81
N ILE A 75 -4.93 -10.44 6.91
CA ILE A 75 -3.57 -10.56 6.38
C ILE A 75 -2.57 -9.92 7.35
N PRO A 76 -1.56 -10.66 7.84
CA PRO A 76 -0.65 -10.22 8.91
C PRO A 76 0.25 -9.06 8.50
N ARG A 77 0.49 -8.86 7.20
CA ARG A 77 1.32 -7.76 6.69
C ARG A 77 0.66 -7.04 5.53
N VAL A 78 -0.23 -6.10 5.82
CA VAL A 78 -0.75 -5.21 4.79
C VAL A 78 0.16 -4.00 4.65
N ILE A 79 0.76 -3.87 3.47
CA ILE A 79 1.64 -2.77 3.11
C ILE A 79 0.78 -1.75 2.36
N LEU A 80 0.54 -0.62 2.99
CA LEU A 80 -0.12 0.49 2.34
C LEU A 80 0.83 1.11 1.32
N PHE A 81 0.32 1.46 0.15
CA PHE A 81 1.11 2.10 -0.90
C PHE A 81 0.37 3.28 -1.50
N ARG A 82 1.06 4.42 -1.62
CA ARG A 82 0.53 5.61 -2.28
C ARG A 82 1.64 6.37 -2.99
N PRO A 83 1.59 6.55 -4.32
CA PRO A 83 2.56 7.38 -5.02
C PRO A 83 2.57 8.81 -4.47
N GLU A 84 1.43 9.51 -4.56
CA GLU A 84 1.30 10.90 -4.11
C GLU A 84 1.44 11.05 -2.59
N HIS A 85 2.47 11.76 -2.15
CA HIS A 85 2.68 12.12 -0.74
C HIS A 85 2.32 13.58 -0.50
N SER A 86 1.07 13.84 -0.09
CA SER A 86 0.54 15.18 0.18
C SER A 86 -0.43 15.17 1.36
N ARG A 87 -0.66 16.34 1.98
CA ARG A 87 -1.66 16.50 3.07
C ARG A 87 -3.10 16.19 2.65
N ARG A 88 -3.38 16.13 1.34
CA ARG A 88 -4.68 15.77 0.79
C ARG A 88 -4.94 14.26 0.83
N VAL A 89 -3.88 13.46 0.71
CA VAL A 89 -3.97 11.99 0.77
C VAL A 89 -3.59 11.48 2.15
N LEU A 90 -2.53 12.01 2.75
CA LEU A 90 -2.10 11.70 4.10
C LEU A 90 -2.76 12.70 5.06
N VAL A 91 -3.93 12.37 5.58
CA VAL A 91 -4.84 13.31 6.23
C VAL A 91 -4.86 13.14 7.75
N PRO A 92 -5.21 14.18 8.53
CA PRO A 92 -5.38 14.03 9.98
C PRO A 92 -6.42 12.95 10.34
N LYS A 93 -7.50 12.87 9.55
CA LYS A 93 -8.60 11.92 9.69
C LYS A 93 -9.21 11.68 8.31
N VAL A 94 -9.52 10.44 7.99
CA VAL A 94 -10.24 10.11 6.76
C VAL A 94 -11.73 10.50 6.85
N ASP A 95 -12.31 10.88 5.72
CA ASP A 95 -13.74 11.22 5.63
C ASP A 95 -14.61 9.96 5.82
N PHE A 96 -14.18 8.84 5.25
CA PHE A 96 -14.83 7.53 5.40
C PHE A 96 -13.81 6.44 5.70
N ILE A 97 -14.11 5.57 6.67
CA ILE A 97 -13.27 4.42 7.00
C ILE A 97 -13.72 3.21 6.16
N SER A 98 -13.10 3.02 5.00
CA SER A 98 -13.29 1.81 4.19
C SER A 98 -12.66 0.59 4.83
N ALA A 99 -11.47 0.76 5.43
CA ALA A 99 -10.77 -0.28 6.15
C ALA A 99 -10.08 0.35 7.38
N PRO A 100 -10.47 -0.01 8.62
CA PRO A 100 -9.89 0.59 9.81
C PRO A 100 -8.49 0.02 10.05
N GLY A 101 -7.52 0.84 10.44
CA GLY A 101 -6.14 0.41 10.70
C GLY A 101 -5.96 -0.29 12.06
N THR A 102 -6.85 0.00 13.01
CA THR A 102 -6.87 -0.62 14.34
C THR A 102 -8.29 -1.11 14.66
N SER A 103 -8.43 -1.92 15.71
CA SER A 103 -9.72 -2.39 16.21
C SER A 103 -9.73 -2.39 17.75
N PRO A 104 -10.91 -2.35 18.38
CA PRO A 104 -11.05 -2.63 19.80
C PRO A 104 -10.43 -3.98 20.20
N PRO A 105 -9.99 -4.17 21.47
CA PRO A 105 -9.30 -5.38 21.92
C PRO A 105 -10.11 -6.68 21.80
N ASP A 106 -11.43 -6.59 21.85
CA ASP A 106 -12.37 -7.71 21.76
C ASP A 106 -12.66 -8.17 20.33
N ILE A 107 -12.15 -7.43 19.33
CA ILE A 107 -12.32 -7.76 17.92
C ILE A 107 -11.17 -8.66 17.46
N TYR A 108 -11.51 -9.87 17.01
CA TYR A 108 -10.55 -10.79 16.41
C TYR A 108 -9.98 -10.19 15.12
N ARG A 109 -8.68 -9.86 15.17
CA ARG A 109 -7.94 -9.25 14.08
C ARG A 109 -6.49 -9.74 14.03
N PRO A 110 -6.21 -10.85 13.34
CA PRO A 110 -4.84 -11.34 13.18
C PRO A 110 -4.00 -10.50 12.20
N GLY A 111 -4.64 -9.64 11.39
CA GLY A 111 -4.04 -8.87 10.31
C GLY A 111 -3.94 -7.36 10.53
N GLY A 112 -3.55 -6.64 9.48
CA GLY A 112 -3.63 -5.17 9.42
C GLY A 112 -2.37 -4.47 8.94
N PRO A 113 -2.25 -3.16 9.21
CA PRO A 113 -1.14 -2.34 8.72
C PRO A 113 0.20 -2.85 9.22
N TYR A 114 1.17 -2.86 8.32
CA TYR A 114 2.56 -3.19 8.60
C TYR A 114 3.49 -2.05 8.24
N ALA A 115 3.29 -1.45 7.06
CA ALA A 115 4.06 -0.32 6.58
C ALA A 115 3.21 0.56 5.67
N LEU A 116 3.65 1.81 5.48
CA LEU A 116 3.18 2.71 4.42
C LEU A 116 4.38 3.13 3.59
N VAL A 117 4.34 2.83 2.29
CA VAL A 117 5.36 3.26 1.32
C VAL A 117 4.76 4.33 0.43
N THR A 118 5.46 5.46 0.31
CA THR A 118 5.11 6.49 -0.68
C THR A 118 6.24 6.73 -1.67
N GLU A 119 6.09 7.67 -2.60
CA GLU A 119 7.20 8.07 -3.48
C GLU A 119 8.36 8.78 -2.76
N ARG A 120 8.23 9.06 -1.44
CA ARG A 120 9.16 9.91 -0.67
C ARG A 120 9.76 9.23 0.55
N CYS A 121 9.10 8.23 1.14
CA CYS A 121 9.53 7.64 2.40
C CYS A 121 8.87 6.28 2.67
N VAL A 122 9.37 5.61 3.71
CA VAL A 122 8.75 4.43 4.32
C VAL A 122 8.38 4.75 5.77
N PHE A 123 7.14 4.47 6.15
CA PHE A 123 6.72 4.39 7.54
C PHE A 123 6.53 2.93 7.95
N SER A 124 6.99 2.55 9.15
CA SER A 124 6.53 1.34 9.83
C SER A 124 5.25 1.64 10.62
N PHE A 125 4.39 0.65 10.82
CA PHE A 125 3.23 0.80 11.70
C PHE A 125 3.44 0.06 13.03
N GLU A 126 3.50 0.83 14.11
CA GLU A 126 3.66 0.29 15.45
C GLU A 126 2.30 -0.14 16.01
N ARG A 127 1.93 -1.40 15.78
CA ARG A 127 0.60 -1.95 16.14
C ARG A 127 0.22 -1.71 17.61
N GLY A 128 1.16 -1.86 18.53
CA GLY A 128 0.93 -1.64 19.97
C GLY A 128 0.62 -0.18 20.32
N LYS A 129 1.05 0.78 19.49
CA LYS A 129 0.76 2.22 19.64
C LYS A 129 -0.39 2.69 18.75
N GLY A 130 -0.74 1.92 17.71
CA GLY A 130 -1.71 2.31 16.70
C GLY A 130 -1.28 3.54 15.90
N ARG A 131 0.03 3.67 15.61
CA ARG A 131 0.63 4.86 15.01
C ARG A 131 1.78 4.51 14.06
N PHE A 132 1.99 5.33 13.04
CA PHE A 132 3.16 5.25 12.17
C PHE A 132 4.45 5.77 12.84
N SER A 133 5.57 5.15 12.49
CA SER A 133 6.92 5.66 12.75
C SER A 133 7.67 5.85 11.42
N LEU A 134 8.34 6.97 11.23
CA LEU A 134 9.16 7.21 10.04
C LEU A 134 10.38 6.29 10.08
N GLN A 135 10.47 5.39 9.10
CA GLN A 135 11.51 4.37 9.03
C GLN A 135 12.69 4.84 8.18
N SER A 136 12.41 5.44 7.02
CA SER A 136 13.44 5.99 6.14
C SER A 136 12.85 7.03 5.17
N VAL A 137 13.71 7.90 4.65
CA VAL A 137 13.38 8.83 3.57
C VAL A 137 14.06 8.39 2.27
N HIS A 138 13.44 8.63 1.12
CA HIS A 138 14.07 8.31 -0.17
C HIS A 138 15.15 9.35 -0.51
N ALA A 139 16.00 9.01 -1.49
CA ALA A 139 17.11 9.88 -1.89
C ALA A 139 16.62 11.31 -2.23
N GLY A 140 17.26 12.30 -1.61
CA GLY A 140 16.93 13.72 -1.79
C GLY A 140 15.82 14.25 -0.88
N GLU A 141 15.20 13.41 -0.06
CA GLU A 141 14.17 13.81 0.91
C GLU A 141 14.73 14.06 2.30
N THR A 142 14.00 14.83 3.10
CA THR A 142 14.36 15.11 4.51
C THR A 142 13.17 14.87 5.43
N ALA A 143 13.43 14.50 6.68
CA ALA A 143 12.38 14.31 7.69
C ALA A 143 11.50 15.58 7.86
N ALA A 144 12.10 16.76 7.75
CA ALA A 144 11.36 18.04 7.78
C ALA A 144 10.37 18.15 6.61
N SER A 145 10.80 17.82 5.39
CA SER A 145 9.96 17.86 4.20
C SER A 145 8.83 16.82 4.24
N ILE A 146 9.10 15.63 4.78
CA ILE A 146 8.06 14.61 5.03
C ILE A 146 7.03 15.14 6.02
N LYS A 147 7.47 15.72 7.15
CA LYS A 147 6.58 16.29 8.17
C LYS A 147 5.72 17.43 7.60
N GLU A 148 6.31 18.30 6.79
CA GLU A 148 5.58 19.40 6.16
C GLU A 148 4.44 18.88 5.27
N ASN A 149 4.61 17.74 4.60
CA ASN A 149 3.65 17.21 3.63
C ASN A 149 2.76 16.08 4.15
N THR A 150 2.89 15.72 5.43
CA THR A 150 2.04 14.72 6.10
C THR A 150 0.98 15.43 6.96
N GLY A 151 -0.29 15.09 6.80
CA GLY A 151 -1.39 15.71 7.55
C GLY A 151 -1.67 15.07 8.92
N PHE A 152 -1.07 13.92 9.22
CA PHE A 152 -1.19 13.25 10.52
C PHE A 152 0.12 13.26 11.30
N GLU A 153 0.00 13.12 12.62
CA GLU A 153 1.15 12.95 13.51
C GLU A 153 1.71 11.52 13.42
N TYR A 154 3.03 11.40 13.50
CA TYR A 154 3.77 10.14 13.49
C TYR A 154 5.02 10.24 14.38
N ASP A 155 5.54 9.09 14.81
CA ASP A 155 6.79 9.04 15.57
C ASP A 155 7.98 9.20 14.59
N CYS A 156 8.96 10.04 14.93
CA CYS A 156 10.14 10.29 14.10
C CYS A 156 11.39 10.05 14.95
N PRO A 157 12.31 9.15 14.54
CA PRO A 157 13.57 8.96 15.26
C PRO A 157 14.46 10.21 15.12
N ALA A 158 15.43 10.34 16.02
CA ALA A 158 16.38 11.46 16.02
C ALA A 158 17.22 11.51 14.73
N GLU A 159 17.61 10.34 14.24
CA GLU A 159 18.30 10.14 12.97
C GLU A 159 17.43 9.27 12.07
N VAL A 160 17.03 9.80 10.92
CA VAL A 160 16.23 9.08 9.92
C VAL A 160 17.18 8.64 8.80
N PRO A 161 17.35 7.34 8.56
CA PRO A 161 18.22 6.88 7.49
C PRO A 161 17.61 7.15 6.11
N GLU A 162 18.47 7.28 5.12
CA GLU A 162 18.05 7.22 3.71
C GLU A 162 17.72 5.76 3.31
N THR A 163 16.71 5.57 2.48
CA THR A 163 16.38 4.27 1.88
C THR A 163 17.52 3.81 0.99
N ALA A 164 18.11 2.66 1.30
CA ALA A 164 19.18 2.10 0.48
C ALA A 164 18.73 1.92 -1.00
N PRO A 165 19.53 2.37 -1.98
CA PRO A 165 19.20 2.14 -3.37
C PRO A 165 19.24 0.64 -3.70
N PRO A 166 18.41 0.18 -4.65
CA PRO A 166 18.47 -1.21 -5.09
C PRO A 166 19.82 -1.53 -5.70
N SER A 167 20.30 -2.76 -5.47
CA SER A 167 21.54 -3.25 -6.09
C SER A 167 21.43 -3.26 -7.62
N ALA A 168 22.58 -3.29 -8.32
CA ALA A 168 22.60 -3.40 -9.78
C ALA A 168 21.87 -4.67 -10.28
N GLU A 169 22.02 -5.78 -9.57
CA GLU A 169 21.35 -7.05 -9.86
C GLU A 169 19.83 -6.94 -9.70
N THR A 170 19.38 -6.31 -8.60
CA THR A 170 17.96 -6.05 -8.35
C THR A 170 17.38 -5.13 -9.42
N LEU A 171 18.09 -4.07 -9.80
CA LEU A 171 17.68 -3.16 -10.88
C LEU A 171 17.58 -3.87 -12.23
N ALA A 172 18.53 -4.75 -12.55
CA ALA A 172 18.50 -5.54 -13.76
C ALA A 172 17.29 -6.49 -13.78
N LEU A 173 16.94 -7.10 -12.65
CA LEU A 173 15.75 -7.94 -12.52
C LEU A 173 14.45 -7.13 -12.71
N ILE A 174 14.35 -5.98 -12.04
CA ILE A 174 13.19 -5.07 -12.12
C ILE A 174 12.99 -4.57 -13.56
N ARG A 175 14.07 -4.17 -14.24
CA ARG A 175 14.04 -3.67 -15.63
C ARG A 175 14.10 -4.79 -16.68
N GLY A 176 14.19 -6.05 -16.25
CA GLY A 176 14.26 -7.22 -17.11
C GLY A 176 13.00 -8.07 -16.98
N ALA A 177 13.16 -9.26 -16.41
CA ALA A 177 12.08 -10.24 -16.30
C ALA A 177 10.84 -9.71 -15.56
N VAL A 178 11.03 -9.05 -14.41
CA VAL A 178 9.90 -8.51 -13.62
C VAL A 178 9.17 -7.42 -14.41
N GLY A 179 9.91 -6.53 -15.05
CA GLY A 179 9.32 -5.49 -15.87
C GLY A 179 8.50 -6.06 -17.03
N ALA A 180 9.01 -7.10 -17.69
CA ALA A 180 8.32 -7.77 -18.79
C ALA A 180 7.03 -8.47 -18.33
N ASP A 181 7.05 -9.09 -17.15
CA ASP A 181 5.87 -9.72 -16.54
C ASP A 181 4.81 -8.67 -16.16
N ILE A 182 5.22 -7.54 -15.59
CA ILE A 182 4.32 -6.44 -15.20
C ILE A 182 3.76 -5.69 -16.42
N ALA A 183 4.46 -5.69 -17.56
CA ALA A 183 4.03 -4.99 -18.77
C ALA A 183 2.70 -5.52 -19.34
N GLU A 184 2.30 -6.75 -19.00
CA GLU A 184 0.97 -7.29 -19.34
C GLU A 184 -0.15 -6.40 -18.79
N ILE A 185 -0.04 -5.96 -17.53
CA ILE A 185 -1.09 -5.23 -16.81
C ILE A 185 -0.82 -3.73 -16.76
N TYR A 186 0.44 -3.33 -16.74
CA TYR A 186 0.84 -1.92 -16.67
C TYR A 186 1.79 -1.54 -17.82
N PRO A 187 1.35 -1.66 -19.09
CA PRO A 187 2.22 -1.46 -20.25
C PRO A 187 2.79 -0.04 -20.34
N LYS A 188 2.03 0.97 -19.91
CA LYS A 188 2.50 2.36 -19.87
C LYS A 188 3.63 2.54 -18.83
N PHE A 189 3.43 2.03 -17.61
CA PHE A 189 4.42 2.09 -16.54
C PHE A 189 5.72 1.36 -16.93
N ALA A 190 5.60 0.17 -17.52
CA ALA A 190 6.75 -0.61 -17.96
C ALA A 190 7.59 0.13 -19.01
N ARG A 191 6.96 0.89 -19.92
CA ARG A 191 7.68 1.71 -20.90
C ARG A 191 8.32 2.96 -20.27
N GLU A 192 7.55 3.71 -19.50
CA GLU A 192 7.96 5.05 -19.05
C GLU A 192 8.90 5.00 -17.85
N VAL A 193 8.71 4.03 -16.94
CA VAL A 193 9.44 3.94 -15.68
C VAL A 193 10.50 2.84 -15.71
N LEU A 194 10.18 1.68 -16.30
CA LEU A 194 11.11 0.55 -16.37
C LEU A 194 11.98 0.57 -17.64
N VAL A 195 11.69 1.47 -18.59
CA VAL A 195 12.45 1.69 -19.84
C VAL A 195 12.57 0.42 -20.68
N LEU A 196 11.51 -0.39 -20.70
CA LEU A 196 11.47 -1.59 -21.54
C LEU A 196 11.27 -1.23 -23.03
N PRO A 197 12.01 -1.88 -23.96
CA PRO A 197 11.81 -1.68 -25.38
C PRO A 197 10.41 -2.17 -25.82
N ILE A 198 9.91 -1.62 -26.92
CA ILE A 198 8.61 -1.99 -27.50
C ILE A 198 8.65 -3.47 -27.90
N ILE A 199 7.92 -4.33 -27.18
CA ILE A 199 7.59 -5.66 -27.66
C ILE A 199 6.33 -5.51 -28.51
N VAL A 200 6.50 -5.24 -29.80
CA VAL A 200 5.43 -5.45 -30.79
C VAL A 200 5.25 -6.96 -30.89
N ARG A 201 4.12 -7.48 -30.43
CA ARG A 201 3.67 -8.81 -30.83
C ARG A 201 2.87 -8.69 -32.12
#